data_AF-A0A535KUX6-F1
#
_entry.id   AF-A0A535KUX6-F1
#
_cell.length_a   1.000
_cell.length_b   1.000
_cell.length_c   1.000
_cell.angle_alpha   90.00
_cell.angle_beta   90.00
_cell.angle_gamma   90.00
#
_symmetry.space_group_name_H-M   'P 1'
#
loop_
_entity.id
_entity.type
_entity.pdbx_description
1 polymer ?
#
loop_
_entity_poly.entity_id
_entity_poly.type
_entity_poly.pdbx_seq_one_letter_code
_entity_poly.pdbx_strand_id
1 'polypeptide(L)'
;DQNYLSLPDHAVGYADWRVNAVTIGWPITPQWTFLFGSGLLQTTVEDMYRWDQALYTNTLVSQKTLDEAFTPYAPASQYVGSGYGYGWFITNSPVPGHRVVWHDGRIDGFRTYIGRFIGDRVTIIFLSNLATLDELSLANTLEHIVFSHITR
;
A
#
# COMPACT_ATOMS: atom_id res chain seq x y z
N ASP A 1 -1.91 19.18 24.18
CA ASP A 1 -0.90 18.26 24.72
C ASP A 1 0.23 18.17 23.70
N GLN A 2 1.46 18.55 24.06
CA GLN A 2 2.56 18.85 23.11
C GLN A 2 3.61 17.74 22.98
N ASN A 3 3.41 16.60 23.64
CA ASN A 3 4.33 15.48 23.58
C ASN A 3 3.62 14.27 23.00
N TYR A 4 3.51 14.23 21.66
CA TYR A 4 3.10 13.05 20.90
C TYR A 4 4.25 12.03 20.85
N LEU A 5 4.67 11.57 22.02
CA LEU A 5 5.35 10.30 22.17
C LEU A 5 4.38 9.21 21.68
N SER A 6 4.91 8.21 20.98
CA SER A 6 4.19 7.00 20.53
C SER A 6 2.96 6.72 21.40
N LEU A 7 1.76 6.92 20.84
CA LEU A 7 0.54 6.52 21.54
C LEU A 7 0.63 5.01 21.77
N PRO A 8 0.13 4.47 22.90
CA PRO A 8 -0.06 3.03 23.02
C PRO A 8 -0.76 2.54 21.75
N ASP A 9 -0.28 1.42 21.21
CA ASP A 9 -0.83 0.76 20.02
C ASP A 9 -0.46 1.37 18.64
N HIS A 10 0.53 2.27 18.56
CA HIS A 10 1.04 2.77 17.28
C HIS A 10 2.47 2.32 17.00
N ALA A 11 2.74 1.96 15.75
CA ALA A 11 4.10 1.64 15.30
C ALA A 11 4.96 2.90 15.29
N VAL A 12 6.22 2.75 15.68
CA VAL A 12 7.26 3.77 15.60
C VAL A 12 8.03 3.57 14.30
N GLY A 13 8.17 4.63 13.49
CA GLY A 13 8.90 4.61 12.23
C GLY A 13 10.41 4.73 12.43
N TYR A 14 11.19 4.00 11.63
CA TYR A 14 12.65 3.97 11.71
C TYR A 14 13.29 4.42 10.41
N ALA A 15 14.29 5.28 10.51
CA ALA A 15 15.06 5.76 9.36
C ALA A 15 15.95 4.68 8.72
N ASP A 16 16.46 3.74 9.53
CA ASP A 16 17.43 2.69 9.14
C ASP A 16 17.34 1.51 10.13
N TRP A 17 17.92 0.36 9.79
CA TRP A 17 17.87 -0.88 10.57
C TRP A 17 19.00 -1.03 11.60
N ARG A 18 19.96 -0.10 11.63
CA ARG A 18 21.15 -0.19 12.50
C ARG A 18 20.82 0.03 13.98
N VAL A 19 21.72 -0.44 14.87
CA VAL A 19 21.60 -0.39 16.35
C VAL A 19 21.35 1.01 16.91
N ASN A 20 21.64 2.08 16.15
CA ASN A 20 21.35 3.48 16.50
C ASN A 20 20.30 4.11 15.55
N ALA A 21 19.31 3.33 15.13
CA ALA A 21 18.26 3.80 14.23
C ALA A 21 17.64 5.10 14.75
N VAL A 22 17.70 6.15 13.93
CA VAL A 22 16.99 7.39 14.23
C VAL A 22 15.50 7.05 14.17
N THR A 23 14.88 7.05 15.34
CA THR A 23 13.42 7.00 15.43
C THR A 23 12.87 8.24 14.77
N ILE A 24 12.09 8.04 13.73
CA ILE A 24 11.35 9.10 13.09
C ILE A 24 9.96 9.09 13.72
N GLY A 25 9.80 9.91 14.75
CA GLY A 25 8.51 10.25 15.33
C GLY A 25 8.19 11.69 14.97
N TRP A 26 7.47 11.92 13.88
CA TRP A 26 7.00 13.26 13.59
C TRP A 26 5.78 13.52 14.49
N PRO A 27 5.81 14.57 15.34
CA PRO A 27 4.60 14.96 16.04
C PRO A 27 3.55 15.31 14.98
N ILE A 28 2.36 14.72 15.07
CA ILE A 28 1.20 15.03 14.21
C ILE A 28 0.67 16.41 14.61
N THR A 29 1.45 17.45 14.28
CA THR A 29 1.08 18.85 14.42
C THR A 29 0.22 19.27 13.22
N PRO A 30 -0.51 20.39 13.30
CA PRO A 30 -1.34 20.89 12.19
C PRO A 30 -0.58 21.16 10.88
N GLN A 31 0.75 21.01 10.85
CA GLN A 31 1.59 21.14 9.67
C GLN A 31 1.39 20.04 8.62
N TRP A 32 0.77 18.90 8.97
CA TRP A 32 0.55 17.76 8.04
C TRP A 32 -0.87 17.65 7.52
N THR A 33 -1.74 18.64 7.81
CA THR A 33 -3.11 18.67 7.27
C THR A 33 -3.16 18.62 5.73
N PHE A 34 -2.07 18.96 5.04
CA PHE A 34 -1.96 18.77 3.59
C PHE A 34 -1.96 17.29 3.14
N LEU A 35 -1.67 16.33 4.04
CA LEU A 35 -1.59 14.91 3.75
C LEU A 35 -2.87 14.11 4.04
N PHE A 36 -3.96 14.72 4.53
CA PHE A 36 -5.14 13.99 5.02
C PHE A 36 -5.61 12.87 4.08
N GLY A 37 -6.06 13.24 2.88
CA GLY A 37 -6.56 12.28 1.90
C GLY A 37 -5.45 11.52 1.17
N SER A 38 -4.19 11.96 1.27
CA SER A 38 -3.09 11.43 0.46
C SER A 38 -2.12 10.53 1.22
N GLY A 39 -2.11 10.51 2.55
CA GLY A 39 -1.12 9.71 3.29
C GLY A 39 -1.18 9.67 4.82
N LEU A 40 -2.20 10.24 5.49
CA LEU A 40 -2.31 10.19 6.96
C LEU A 40 -3.26 9.12 7.51
N LEU A 41 -3.72 8.19 6.68
CA LEU A 41 -4.51 7.06 7.16
C LEU A 41 -3.62 6.10 7.97
N GLN A 42 -4.06 5.77 9.18
CA GLN A 42 -3.44 4.75 10.02
C GLN A 42 -4.31 3.49 10.00
N THR A 43 -3.69 2.32 9.89
CA THR A 43 -4.38 1.05 9.69
C THR A 43 -3.50 -0.12 10.14
N THR A 44 -4.10 -1.31 10.22
CA THR A 44 -3.41 -2.58 10.42
C THR A 44 -3.48 -3.44 9.17
N VAL A 45 -2.63 -4.48 9.05
CA VAL A 45 -2.75 -5.45 7.94
C VAL A 45 -4.11 -6.14 7.96
N GLU A 46 -4.65 -6.43 9.16
CA GLU A 46 -5.96 -7.05 9.32
C GLU A 46 -7.08 -6.13 8.81
N ASP A 47 -7.05 -4.85 9.16
CA ASP A 47 -8.04 -3.88 8.67
C ASP A 47 -7.95 -3.68 7.15
N MET A 48 -6.74 -3.61 6.60
CA MET A 48 -6.52 -3.55 5.15
C MET A 48 -7.05 -4.80 4.44
N TYR A 49 -6.88 -5.98 5.04
CA TYR A 49 -7.46 -7.22 4.50
C TYR A 49 -8.99 -7.17 4.53
N ARG A 50 -9.60 -6.78 5.66
CA ARG A 50 -11.06 -6.61 5.77
C ARG A 50 -11.58 -5.60 4.75
N TRP A 51 -10.86 -4.49 4.55
CA TRP A 51 -11.18 -3.49 3.54
C TRP A 51 -11.14 -4.07 2.13
N ASP A 52 -10.07 -4.78 1.76
CA ASP A 52 -9.97 -5.48 0.47
C ASP A 52 -11.14 -6.46 0.26
N GLN A 53 -11.47 -7.27 1.28
CA GLN A 53 -12.60 -8.20 1.20
C GLN A 53 -13.94 -7.49 1.01
N ALA A 54 -14.14 -6.35 1.67
CA ALA A 54 -15.35 -5.55 1.53
C ALA A 54 -15.51 -4.95 0.12
N LEU A 55 -14.41 -4.70 -0.62
CA LEU A 55 -14.45 -4.24 -2.01
C LEU A 55 -14.88 -5.31 -3.02
N TYR A 56 -14.96 -6.59 -2.64
CA TYR A 56 -15.64 -7.61 -3.46
C TYR A 56 -17.16 -7.61 -3.27
N THR A 57 -17.66 -6.73 -2.40
CA THR A 57 -19.08 -6.51 -2.14
C THR A 57 -19.47 -5.10 -2.60
N ASN A 58 -20.78 -4.83 -2.66
CA ASN A 58 -21.28 -3.48 -2.94
C ASN A 58 -21.56 -2.66 -1.66
N THR A 59 -21.01 -3.05 -0.52
CA THR A 59 -21.32 -2.43 0.78
C THR A 59 -20.64 -1.07 0.95
N LEU A 60 -19.37 -0.96 0.55
CA LEU A 60 -18.60 0.28 0.68
C LEU A 60 -18.82 1.21 -0.51
N VAL A 61 -18.74 0.65 -1.72
CA VAL A 61 -18.90 1.36 -2.99
C VAL A 61 -19.50 0.41 -4.02
N SER A 62 -20.11 0.97 -5.08
CA SER A 62 -20.66 0.15 -6.16
C SER A 62 -19.56 -0.47 -7.03
N GLN A 63 -19.83 -1.61 -7.66
CA GLN A 63 -18.95 -2.17 -8.69
C GLN A 63 -18.59 -1.15 -9.78
N LYS A 64 -19.55 -0.33 -10.22
CA LYS A 64 -19.32 0.74 -11.21
C LYS A 64 -18.23 1.72 -10.74
N THR A 65 -18.27 2.12 -9.47
CA THR A 65 -17.26 3.01 -8.88
C THR A 65 -15.88 2.36 -8.83
N LEU A 66 -15.82 1.05 -8.58
CA LEU A 66 -14.56 0.31 -8.60
C LEU A 66 -14.00 0.15 -10.02
N ASP A 67 -14.86 -0.10 -11.00
CA ASP A 67 -14.47 -0.18 -12.40
C ASP A 67 -13.87 1.16 -12.88
N GLU A 68 -14.48 2.28 -12.49
CA GLU A 68 -13.94 3.62 -12.70
C GLU A 68 -12.58 3.78 -11.99
N ALA A 69 -12.47 3.41 -10.71
CA ALA A 69 -11.22 3.53 -9.96
C ALA A 69 -10.06 2.71 -10.55
N PHE A 70 -10.35 1.54 -11.12
CA PHE A 70 -9.37 0.61 -11.69
C PHE A 70 -9.17 0.77 -13.21
N THR A 71 -9.69 1.85 -13.79
CA THR A 71 -9.45 2.23 -15.19
C THR A 71 -8.19 3.11 -15.29
N PRO A 72 -7.22 2.79 -16.14
CA PRO A 72 -6.02 3.60 -16.31
C PRO A 72 -6.31 4.82 -17.19
N TYR A 73 -6.54 5.98 -16.56
CA TYR A 73 -6.85 7.24 -17.27
C TYR A 73 -5.61 8.02 -17.70
N ALA A 74 -4.46 7.77 -17.07
CA ALA A 74 -3.20 8.43 -17.39
C ALA A 74 -2.02 7.45 -17.31
N PRO A 75 -0.91 7.68 -18.03
CA PRO A 75 0.34 6.96 -17.77
C PRO A 75 0.91 7.34 -16.40
N ALA A 76 1.41 6.36 -15.65
CA ALA A 76 2.12 6.59 -14.40
C ALA A 76 3.63 6.71 -14.68
N SER A 77 4.13 7.92 -14.87
CA SER A 77 5.54 8.15 -15.24
C SER A 77 6.54 7.64 -14.20
N GLN A 78 6.15 7.58 -12.92
CA GLN A 78 7.00 7.00 -11.88
C GLN A 78 7.19 5.48 -12.00
N TYR A 79 6.29 4.78 -12.68
CA TYR A 79 6.28 3.32 -12.82
C TYR A 79 6.06 2.93 -14.28
N VAL A 80 7.14 2.83 -15.04
CA VAL A 80 7.12 2.51 -16.48
C VAL A 80 6.25 1.28 -16.76
N GLY A 81 5.34 1.40 -17.73
CA GLY A 81 4.40 0.34 -18.08
C GLY A 81 3.15 0.26 -17.18
N SER A 82 2.99 1.19 -16.22
CA SER A 82 1.78 1.31 -15.41
C SER A 82 0.89 2.46 -15.90
N GLY A 83 -0.42 2.25 -15.85
CA GLY A 83 -1.41 3.32 -15.88
C GLY A 83 -1.81 3.75 -14.47
N TYR A 84 -2.48 4.88 -14.35
CA TYR A 84 -3.02 5.40 -13.09
C TYR A 84 -4.52 5.65 -13.21
N GLY A 85 -5.28 5.10 -12.27
CA GLY A 85 -6.71 5.32 -12.09
C GLY A 85 -6.99 6.23 -10.91
N TYR A 86 -8.15 6.10 -10.28
CA TYR A 86 -8.48 6.91 -9.10
C TYR A 86 -7.82 6.34 -7.84
N GLY A 87 -6.54 6.69 -7.65
CA GLY A 87 -5.76 6.30 -6.48
C GLY A 87 -5.10 4.93 -6.59
N TRP A 88 -4.95 4.41 -7.81
CA TRP A 88 -4.39 3.07 -8.07
C TRP A 88 -3.46 3.08 -9.26
N PHE A 89 -2.32 2.41 -9.14
CA PHE A 89 -1.54 1.96 -10.28
C PHE A 89 -2.17 0.70 -10.85
N ILE A 90 -2.19 0.60 -12.17
CA ILE A 90 -2.75 -0.51 -12.92
C ILE A 90 -1.71 -1.00 -13.90
N THR A 91 -1.28 -2.25 -13.76
CA THR A 91 -0.25 -2.83 -14.63
C THR A 91 -0.40 -4.35 -14.74
N ASN A 92 0.37 -4.94 -15.66
CA ASN A 92 0.55 -6.38 -15.70
C ASN A 92 1.62 -6.76 -14.67
N SER A 93 1.37 -7.83 -13.93
CA SER A 93 2.34 -8.38 -12.98
C SER A 93 3.63 -8.78 -13.71
N PRO A 94 4.79 -8.69 -13.03
CA PRO A 94 6.02 -9.35 -13.47
C PRO A 94 5.85 -10.86 -13.67
N VAL A 95 4.90 -11.50 -12.97
CA VAL A 95 4.49 -12.88 -13.24
C VAL A 95 3.51 -12.90 -14.42
N PRO A 96 3.85 -13.56 -15.56
CA PRO A 96 3.03 -13.53 -16.76
C PRO A 96 1.60 -14.04 -16.54
N GLY A 97 0.62 -13.36 -17.16
CA GLY A 97 -0.78 -13.75 -17.13
C GLY A 97 -1.60 -13.13 -15.99
N HIS A 98 -0.95 -12.42 -15.06
CA HIS A 98 -1.61 -11.77 -13.93
C HIS A 98 -1.67 -10.26 -14.12
N ARG A 99 -2.81 -9.65 -13.76
CA ARG A 99 -3.01 -8.20 -13.74
C ARG A 99 -3.17 -7.74 -12.30
N VAL A 100 -2.56 -6.61 -11.97
CA VAL A 100 -2.57 -6.07 -10.62
C VAL A 100 -3.05 -4.62 -10.61
N VAL A 101 -3.92 -4.30 -9.64
CA VAL A 101 -4.16 -2.92 -9.20
C VAL A 101 -3.52 -2.73 -7.84
N TRP A 102 -2.66 -1.74 -7.70
CA TRP A 102 -1.81 -1.60 -6.51
C TRP A 102 -1.51 -0.15 -6.17
N HIS A 103 -1.03 0.06 -4.95
CA HIS A 103 -0.49 1.34 -4.52
C HIS A 103 0.56 1.13 -3.43
N ASP A 104 1.66 1.87 -3.51
CA ASP A 104 2.65 1.96 -2.43
C ASP A 104 2.40 3.21 -1.56
N GLY A 105 2.87 3.18 -0.32
CA GLY A 105 2.81 4.34 0.56
C GLY A 105 4.17 4.62 1.16
N ARG A 106 4.61 5.87 1.00
CA ARG A 106 5.90 6.36 1.51
C ARG A 106 5.67 7.59 2.34
N ILE A 107 5.92 7.46 3.63
CA ILE A 107 6.13 8.59 4.54
C ILE A 107 7.41 8.30 5.32
N ASP A 108 8.01 9.31 5.94
CA ASP A 108 9.25 9.11 6.68
C ASP A 108 9.07 8.06 7.78
N GLY A 109 9.96 7.06 7.80
CA GLY A 109 9.90 5.95 8.75
C GLY A 109 8.97 4.81 8.35
N PHE A 110 8.16 4.94 7.28
CA PHE A 110 7.21 3.90 6.88
C PHE A 110 7.21 3.61 5.39
N ARG A 111 7.02 2.33 5.06
CA ARG A 111 6.79 1.83 3.70
C ARG A 111 5.63 0.87 3.72
N THR A 112 4.71 1.00 2.78
CA THR A 112 3.50 0.18 2.72
C THR A 112 3.21 -0.21 1.29
N TYR A 113 2.50 -1.31 1.11
CA TYR A 113 2.05 -1.77 -0.19
C TYR A 113 0.74 -2.53 -0.06
N ILE A 114 -0.13 -2.32 -1.03
CA ILE A 114 -1.25 -3.20 -1.34
C ILE A 114 -1.28 -3.50 -2.83
N GLY A 115 -1.34 -4.78 -3.19
CA GLY A 115 -1.52 -5.24 -4.56
C GLY A 115 -2.69 -6.22 -4.63
N ARG A 116 -3.64 -5.95 -5.53
CA ARG A 116 -4.87 -6.74 -5.70
C ARG A 116 -4.87 -7.38 -7.08
N PHE A 117 -4.86 -8.71 -7.10
CA PHE A 117 -4.96 -9.55 -8.28
C PHE A 117 -6.41 -10.05 -8.38
N ILE A 118 -7.29 -9.15 -8.78
CA ILE A 118 -8.75 -9.32 -8.68
C ILE A 118 -9.22 -10.60 -9.41
N GLY A 119 -8.65 -10.89 -10.58
CA GLY A 119 -8.97 -12.09 -11.36
C GLY A 119 -8.53 -13.39 -10.68
N ASP A 120 -7.49 -13.33 -9.86
CA ASP A 120 -6.90 -14.47 -9.14
C ASP A 120 -7.44 -14.62 -7.72
N ARG A 121 -8.19 -13.62 -7.22
CA ARG A 121 -8.61 -13.50 -5.80
C ARG A 121 -7.44 -13.57 -4.82
N VAL A 122 -6.34 -12.94 -5.21
CA VAL A 122 -5.12 -12.81 -4.40
C VAL A 122 -4.91 -11.35 -4.03
N THR A 123 -4.55 -11.11 -2.78
CA THR A 123 -4.16 -9.78 -2.28
C THR A 123 -2.86 -9.89 -1.50
N ILE A 124 -1.89 -9.04 -1.81
CA ILE A 124 -0.62 -8.91 -1.09
C ILE A 124 -0.66 -7.59 -0.33
N ILE A 125 -0.45 -7.65 0.99
CA ILE A 125 -0.47 -6.49 1.89
C ILE A 125 0.72 -6.58 2.83
N PHE A 126 1.49 -5.51 2.95
CA PHE A 126 2.45 -5.38 4.03
C PHE A 126 2.62 -3.92 4.46
N LEU A 127 2.88 -3.75 5.76
CA LEU A 127 3.12 -2.47 6.40
C LEU A 127 4.46 -2.58 7.13
N SER A 128 5.39 -1.69 6.80
CA SER A 128 6.73 -1.66 7.38
C SER A 128 6.96 -0.32 8.05
N ASN A 129 7.54 -0.37 9.25
CA ASN A 129 8.02 0.78 9.98
C ASN A 129 9.52 1.01 9.75
N LEU A 130 10.06 0.59 8.61
CA LEU A 130 11.44 0.83 8.19
C LEU A 130 11.47 1.58 6.87
N ALA A 131 12.00 2.80 6.88
CA ALA A 131 12.08 3.69 5.71
C ALA A 131 12.95 3.14 4.57
N THR A 132 13.88 2.22 4.87
CA THR A 132 14.80 1.64 3.88
C THR A 132 14.27 0.37 3.23
N LEU A 133 13.06 -0.08 3.56
CA LEU A 133 12.44 -1.18 2.82
C LEU A 133 12.26 -0.77 1.36
N ASP A 134 12.66 -1.65 0.44
CA ASP A 134 12.28 -1.56 -0.96
C ASP A 134 10.98 -2.36 -1.14
N GLU A 135 9.86 -1.65 -1.05
CA GLU A 135 8.53 -2.27 -1.13
C GLU A 135 8.24 -2.88 -2.50
N LEU A 136 8.79 -2.35 -3.59
CA LEU A 136 8.54 -2.91 -4.92
C LEU A 136 9.30 -4.22 -5.12
N SER A 137 10.54 -4.28 -4.65
CA SER A 137 11.33 -5.51 -4.65
C SER A 137 10.70 -6.60 -3.77
N LEU A 138 10.21 -6.23 -2.58
CA LEU A 138 9.49 -7.16 -1.71
C LEU A 138 8.17 -7.64 -2.35
N ALA A 139 7.36 -6.72 -2.90
CA ALA A 139 6.13 -7.07 -3.59
C ALA A 139 6.39 -8.06 -4.73
N ASN A 140 7.35 -7.77 -5.61
CA ASN A 140 7.73 -8.66 -6.70
C ASN A 140 8.15 -10.06 -6.19
N THR A 141 8.95 -10.11 -5.12
CA THR A 141 9.36 -11.39 -4.50
C THR A 141 8.15 -12.18 -3.99
N LEU A 142 7.23 -11.52 -3.30
CA LEU A 142 6.00 -12.15 -2.79
C LEU A 142 5.08 -12.60 -3.93
N GLU A 143 4.93 -11.82 -5.00
CA GLU A 143 4.18 -12.21 -6.20
C GLU A 143 4.72 -13.52 -6.79
N HIS A 144 6.04 -13.62 -6.99
CA HIS A 144 6.66 -14.86 -7.48
C HIS A 144 6.45 -16.05 -6.54
N ILE A 145 6.52 -15.85 -5.22
CA ILE A 145 6.25 -16.93 -4.25
C ILE A 145 4.79 -17.37 -4.33
N VAL A 146 3.86 -16.42 -4.34
CA VAL A 146 2.42 -16.72 -4.33
C VAL A 146 2.02 -17.44 -5.63
N PHE A 147 2.40 -16.92 -6.79
CA PHE A 147 1.99 -17.50 -8.07
C PHE A 147 2.80 -18.73 -8.50
N SER A 148 3.94 -19.02 -7.88
CA SER A 148 4.61 -20.33 -8.05
C SER A 148 3.91 -21.46 -7.30
N HIS A 149 3.08 -21.15 -6.29
CA HIS A 149 2.36 -22.14 -5.48
C HIS A 149 0.85 -22.21 -5.81
N ILE A 150 0.32 -21.23 -6.55
CA ILE A 150 -1.09 -21.16 -6.95
C ILE A 150 -1.34 -21.75 -8.34
N THR A 151 -0.29 -22.24 -9.03
CA THR A 151 -0.45 -22.89 -10.34
C THR A 151 -1.44 -24.05 -10.30
N ARG A 152 -2.49 -23.91 -11.12
CA ARG A 152 -3.47 -24.92 -11.49
C ARG A 152 -2.84 -26.08 -12.27
#